data_AF-A0A1S1NGS1-F1
#
_entry.id   AF-A0A1S1NGS1-F1
#
_cell.length_a   1.000
_cell.length_b   1.000
_cell.length_c   1.000
_cell.angle_alpha   90.00
_cell.angle_beta   90.00
_cell.angle_gamma   90.00
#
_symmetry.space_group_name_H-M   'P 1'
#
loop_
_entity.id
_entity.type
_entity.pdbx_description
1 polymer ?
#
loop_
_entity_poly.entity_id
_entity_poly.type
_entity_poly.pdbx_seq_one_letter_code
_entity_poly.pdbx_strand_id
1 'polypeptide(L)'
;MNPGVALRDLSIGYRTRRRRTTIAAGLQAVAHRGELTVLLGPNGCGKSTLIRTLCGLQPPLGGQVLLDGTDTGGLTLHEAARRVAVVLTDRVDPGLLSARELAGLGRIPHLGLSARLGPGDDAVVDWALAAVHAEHLAARPAAELSDGERQRVLTARALAQQPGLLVLDEPTAFLDVPSRAGLVELLRNLAREQDLTVVMSTHDLELALRVADRVWLLADGTLVDAIPEELLLAGRIGALFDGDTLRFDPASGTFALRATGIRRSARIAAPEPLRTALHRLLAREGWRPHEPAEIVVTATDPAAITVRAGARRPAATTLSALPTLLRALPPSARRCLPQADAATALAQVSQISPYFAVGTGPPPDGDWRPVRQLYTDRALLARIVAAVQTRLDTEHPRVAASTFQLGFAARLWSIGLGALAGHRLLVDLDPLLFAEADGQLRLHLHDPVCWRGDELEPALSAGVLDGHLAPLAAALRELHPMSEKLLWGNAASAALGAARVFDGRGADPGPGWRLARSICADERLAGAVRFATDTDYRRLSCCLYYRTPGGGLCGDCALTKKPTPRKAAR
;
A
#
# COMPACT_ATOMS: atom_id res chain seq x y z
N MET A 1 -21.97 25.06 -21.99
CA MET A 1 -20.62 25.22 -22.56
C MET A 1 -20.73 25.38 -24.06
N ASN A 2 -20.01 26.33 -24.65
CA ASN A 2 -20.13 26.64 -26.08
C ASN A 2 -19.28 25.62 -26.88
N PRO A 3 -19.86 24.87 -27.84
CA PRO A 3 -19.10 23.91 -28.65
C PRO A 3 -18.14 24.66 -29.57
N GLY A 4 -16.83 24.45 -29.40
CA GLY A 4 -15.82 24.97 -30.32
C GLY A 4 -15.69 24.10 -31.57
N VAL A 5 -15.66 22.79 -31.38
CA VAL A 5 -15.69 21.78 -32.44
C VAL A 5 -16.77 20.75 -32.17
N ALA A 6 -17.58 20.42 -33.16
CA ALA A 6 -18.50 19.29 -33.09
C ALA A 6 -18.40 18.38 -34.32
N LEU A 7 -18.38 17.07 -34.09
CA LEU A 7 -18.44 16.04 -35.12
C LEU A 7 -19.87 15.54 -35.23
N ARG A 8 -20.42 15.50 -36.44
CA ARG A 8 -21.76 14.98 -36.71
C ARG A 8 -21.71 13.88 -37.76
N ASP A 9 -21.91 12.64 -37.31
CA ASP A 9 -21.91 11.43 -38.14
C ASP A 9 -20.66 11.33 -39.03
N LEU A 10 -19.53 11.80 -38.51
CA LEU A 10 -18.32 12.02 -39.29
C LEU A 10 -17.72 10.69 -39.73
N SER A 11 -17.34 10.61 -41.01
CA SER A 11 -16.60 9.48 -41.56
C SER A 11 -15.23 9.94 -42.07
N ILE A 12 -14.18 9.29 -41.58
CA ILE A 12 -12.78 9.60 -41.90
C ILE A 12 -12.12 8.44 -42.65
N GLY A 13 -11.17 8.75 -43.52
CA GLY A 13 -10.40 7.76 -44.25
C GLY A 13 -9.73 8.34 -45.48
N TYR A 14 -9.29 7.49 -46.39
CA TYR A 14 -8.52 7.89 -47.56
C TYR A 14 -9.33 7.70 -48.85
N ARG A 15 -9.24 8.69 -49.75
CA ARG A 15 -9.82 8.61 -51.10
C ARG A 15 -8.69 8.61 -52.13
N THR A 16 -8.55 7.50 -52.85
CA THR A 16 -7.68 7.39 -54.04
C THR A 16 -8.53 7.35 -55.31
N ARG A 17 -7.93 7.59 -56.48
CA ARG A 17 -8.64 7.57 -57.78
C ARG A 17 -9.44 6.29 -58.06
N ARG A 18 -9.07 5.16 -57.44
CA ARG A 18 -9.70 3.84 -57.67
C ARG A 18 -10.37 3.23 -56.43
N ARG A 19 -10.18 3.79 -55.23
CA ARG A 19 -10.66 3.17 -53.99
C ARG A 19 -10.88 4.20 -52.89
N ARG A 20 -12.00 4.06 -52.18
CA ARG A 20 -12.29 4.74 -50.91
C ARG A 20 -12.08 3.75 -49.77
N THR A 21 -11.25 4.13 -48.80
CA THR A 21 -10.97 3.32 -47.60
C THR A 21 -11.43 4.10 -46.39
N THR A 22 -12.54 3.68 -45.78
CA THR A 22 -13.03 4.24 -44.52
C THR A 22 -12.23 3.65 -43.36
N ILE A 23 -11.71 4.50 -42.47
CA ILE A 23 -11.02 4.08 -41.25
C ILE A 23 -12.01 4.03 -40.08
N ALA A 24 -12.84 5.06 -39.96
CA ALA A 24 -13.86 5.17 -38.92
C ALA A 24 -15.07 5.94 -39.46
N ALA A 25 -16.26 5.61 -38.97
CA ALA A 25 -17.53 6.18 -39.45
C ALA A 25 -18.51 6.37 -38.29
N GLY A 26 -19.47 7.27 -38.46
CA GLY A 26 -20.44 7.59 -37.43
C GLY A 26 -19.84 8.26 -36.20
N LEU A 27 -18.74 9.00 -36.37
CA LEU A 27 -18.06 9.65 -35.25
C LEU A 27 -18.89 10.84 -34.74
N GLN A 28 -19.14 10.85 -33.43
CA GLN A 28 -19.90 11.88 -32.71
C GLN A 28 -19.07 12.31 -31.51
N ALA A 29 -18.72 13.59 -31.43
CA ALA A 29 -17.99 14.16 -30.30
C ALA A 29 -18.04 15.68 -30.30
N VAL A 30 -17.80 16.30 -29.14
CA VAL A 30 -17.72 17.75 -28.98
C VAL A 30 -16.49 18.11 -28.16
N ALA A 31 -15.73 19.10 -28.64
CA ALA A 31 -14.67 19.76 -27.89
C ALA A 31 -15.17 21.18 -27.59
N HIS A 32 -15.22 21.54 -26.31
CA HIS A 32 -15.74 22.83 -25.89
C HIS A 32 -14.64 23.87 -25.83
N ARG A 33 -15.04 25.13 -25.97
CA ARG A 33 -14.18 26.28 -25.64
C ARG A 33 -13.83 26.23 -24.15
N GLY A 34 -12.61 26.63 -23.80
CA GLY A 34 -12.16 26.61 -22.41
C GLY A 34 -11.60 25.26 -21.95
N GLU A 35 -11.65 24.22 -22.78
CA GLU A 35 -11.28 22.85 -22.41
C GLU A 35 -10.09 22.31 -23.20
N LEU A 36 -9.26 21.52 -22.52
CA LEU A 36 -8.28 20.64 -23.14
C LEU A 36 -8.91 19.29 -23.42
N THR A 37 -9.18 19.01 -24.70
CA THR A 37 -9.61 17.69 -25.18
C THR A 37 -8.40 16.89 -25.66
N VAL A 38 -8.23 15.67 -25.13
CA VAL A 38 -7.13 14.79 -25.52
C VAL A 38 -7.64 13.61 -26.35
N LEU A 39 -7.13 13.47 -27.57
CA LEU A 39 -7.38 12.37 -28.49
C LEU A 39 -6.46 11.18 -28.18
N LEU A 40 -7.04 10.09 -27.71
CA LEU A 40 -6.38 8.85 -27.33
C LEU A 40 -6.83 7.70 -28.22
N GLY A 41 -6.00 6.67 -28.31
CA GLY A 41 -6.32 5.44 -29.04
C GLY A 41 -5.07 4.67 -29.46
N PRO A 42 -5.20 3.39 -29.85
CA PRO A 42 -4.08 2.59 -30.34
C PRO A 42 -3.41 3.16 -31.59
N ASN A 43 -2.23 2.65 -31.93
CA ASN A 43 -1.57 3.02 -33.18
C ASN A 43 -2.38 2.50 -34.38
N GLY A 44 -2.53 3.34 -35.41
CA GLY A 44 -3.28 3.00 -36.62
C GLY A 44 -4.81 3.11 -36.52
N CYS A 45 -5.39 3.50 -35.38
CA CYS A 45 -6.85 3.62 -35.24
C CYS A 45 -7.48 4.82 -35.98
N GLY A 46 -6.66 5.72 -36.52
CA GLY A 46 -7.13 6.86 -37.32
C GLY A 46 -6.97 8.25 -36.67
N LYS A 47 -6.23 8.38 -35.56
CA LYS A 47 -6.03 9.68 -34.85
C LYS A 47 -5.53 10.79 -35.78
N SER A 48 -4.43 10.56 -36.50
CA SER A 48 -3.87 11.56 -37.43
C SER A 48 -4.81 11.83 -38.62
N THR A 49 -5.61 10.84 -39.05
CA THR A 49 -6.64 11.06 -40.09
C THR A 49 -7.78 11.93 -39.57
N LEU A 50 -8.20 11.72 -38.31
CA LEU A 50 -9.17 12.59 -37.64
C LEU A 50 -8.63 14.00 -37.52
N ILE A 51 -7.42 14.19 -37.00
CA ILE A 51 -6.74 15.50 -36.89
C ILE A 51 -6.69 16.22 -38.25
N ARG A 52 -6.23 15.56 -39.31
CA ARG A 52 -6.19 16.18 -40.65
C ARG A 52 -7.58 16.57 -41.16
N THR A 53 -8.62 15.79 -40.81
CA THR A 53 -10.01 16.10 -41.19
C THR A 53 -10.57 17.27 -40.38
N LEU A 54 -10.30 17.32 -39.07
CA LEU A 54 -10.66 18.46 -38.21
C LEU A 54 -10.07 19.77 -38.72
N CYS A 55 -8.81 19.71 -39.17
CA CYS A 55 -8.09 20.89 -39.62
C CYS A 55 -8.39 21.31 -41.07
N GLY A 56 -9.29 20.61 -41.77
CA GLY A 56 -9.58 20.88 -43.17
C GLY A 56 -8.44 20.53 -44.15
N LEU A 57 -7.37 19.88 -43.67
CA LEU A 57 -6.25 19.41 -44.51
C LEU A 57 -6.66 18.20 -45.37
N GLN A 58 -7.72 17.51 -44.98
CA GLN A 58 -8.33 16.42 -45.72
C GLN A 58 -9.86 16.53 -45.63
N PRO A 59 -10.60 16.36 -46.75
CA PRO A 59 -12.05 16.36 -46.70
C PRO A 59 -12.60 15.11 -45.99
N PRO A 60 -13.74 15.22 -45.29
CA PRO A 60 -14.43 14.05 -44.74
C PRO A 60 -14.92 13.12 -45.85
N LEU A 61 -15.06 11.82 -45.55
CA LEU A 61 -15.70 10.85 -46.45
C LEU A 61 -17.24 10.87 -46.35
N GLY A 62 -17.76 11.48 -45.29
CA GLY A 62 -19.18 11.64 -44.96
C GLY A 62 -19.33 12.37 -43.62
N GLY A 63 -20.55 12.82 -43.30
CA GLY A 63 -20.83 13.63 -42.12
C GLY A 63 -20.21 15.04 -42.18
N GLN A 64 -20.13 15.71 -41.04
CA GLN A 64 -19.71 17.12 -40.94
C GLN A 64 -18.77 17.36 -39.75
N VAL A 65 -17.89 18.35 -39.91
CA VAL A 65 -17.14 18.97 -38.81
C VAL A 65 -17.63 20.41 -38.69
N LEU A 66 -18.08 20.79 -37.50
CA LEU A 66 -18.57 22.14 -37.22
C LEU A 66 -17.54 22.89 -36.37
N LEU A 67 -17.03 24.03 -36.86
CA LEU A 67 -16.19 24.97 -36.14
C LEU A 67 -17.03 26.18 -35.71
N ASP A 68 -17.21 26.38 -34.41
CA ASP A 68 -18.09 27.41 -33.85
C ASP A 68 -19.49 27.39 -34.52
N GLY A 69 -20.02 26.19 -34.74
CA GLY A 69 -21.31 25.95 -35.41
C GLY A 69 -21.29 26.06 -36.94
N THR A 70 -20.17 26.45 -37.58
CA THR A 70 -20.03 26.54 -39.04
C THR A 70 -19.43 25.27 -39.63
N ASP A 71 -20.05 24.68 -40.67
CA ASP A 71 -19.50 23.51 -41.36
C ASP A 71 -18.18 23.85 -42.09
N THR A 72 -17.12 23.09 -41.82
CA THR A 72 -15.82 23.29 -42.45
C THR A 72 -15.83 23.02 -43.95
N GLY A 73 -16.75 22.18 -44.43
CA GLY A 73 -16.91 21.90 -45.87
C GLY A 73 -17.31 23.14 -46.69
N GLY A 74 -17.89 24.16 -46.05
CA GLY A 74 -18.25 25.43 -46.67
C GLY A 74 -17.21 26.54 -46.55
N LEU A 75 -16.13 26.33 -45.77
CA LEU A 75 -15.09 27.34 -45.57
C LEU A 75 -14.08 27.32 -46.71
N THR A 76 -13.64 28.49 -47.13
CA THR A 76 -12.45 28.62 -47.97
C THR A 76 -11.20 28.25 -47.17
N LEU A 77 -10.12 27.86 -47.86
CA LEU A 77 -8.83 27.57 -47.20
C LEU A 77 -8.32 28.76 -46.37
N HIS A 78 -8.60 29.99 -46.82
CA HIS A 78 -8.21 31.21 -46.13
C HIS A 78 -9.00 31.42 -44.82
N GLU A 79 -10.30 31.17 -44.84
CA GLU A 79 -11.15 31.24 -43.63
C GLU A 79 -10.79 30.14 -42.64
N ALA A 80 -10.54 28.92 -43.13
CA ALA A 80 -10.09 27.80 -42.29
C ALA A 80 -8.75 28.12 -41.62
N ALA A 81 -7.78 28.67 -42.36
CA ALA A 81 -6.46 29.04 -41.84
C ALA A 81 -6.48 30.15 -40.78
N ARG A 82 -7.57 30.94 -40.68
CA ARG A 82 -7.77 31.93 -39.61
C ARG A 82 -8.44 31.35 -38.36
N ARG A 83 -9.18 30.25 -38.51
CA ARG A 83 -9.97 29.65 -37.41
C ARG A 83 -9.28 28.46 -36.76
N VAL A 84 -8.43 27.76 -37.51
CA VAL A 84 -7.73 26.55 -37.06
C VAL A 84 -6.23 26.76 -37.13
N ALA A 85 -5.56 26.56 -36.00
CA ALA A 85 -4.11 26.45 -35.96
C ALA A 85 -3.68 25.01 -35.68
N VAL A 86 -2.60 24.58 -36.32
CA VAL A 86 -2.08 23.21 -36.19
C VAL A 86 -0.60 23.24 -35.82
N VAL A 87 -0.24 22.44 -34.81
CA VAL A 87 1.13 22.12 -34.46
C VAL A 87 1.34 20.63 -34.69
N LEU A 88 2.08 20.27 -35.75
CA LEU A 88 2.37 18.88 -36.10
C LEU A 88 3.67 18.41 -35.47
N THR A 89 3.81 17.10 -35.34
CA THR A 89 5.00 16.42 -34.78
C THR A 89 6.25 16.56 -35.66
N ASP A 90 6.08 16.81 -36.96
CA ASP A 90 7.20 16.88 -37.90
C ASP A 90 8.16 18.03 -37.57
N ARG A 91 9.46 17.73 -37.62
CA ARG A 91 10.50 18.74 -37.39
C ARG A 91 10.40 19.83 -38.45
N VAL A 92 9.98 21.01 -38.04
CA VAL A 92 10.12 22.23 -38.83
C VAL A 92 11.59 22.60 -38.81
N ASP A 93 12.26 22.61 -39.97
CA ASP A 93 13.55 23.27 -40.11
C ASP A 93 13.29 24.78 -40.12
N PRO A 94 13.65 25.52 -39.06
CA PRO A 94 13.34 26.93 -38.98
C PRO A 94 14.29 27.78 -39.84
N GLY A 95 15.32 27.18 -40.46
CA GLY A 95 16.33 27.89 -41.23
C GLY A 95 17.04 28.95 -40.40
N LEU A 96 17.12 30.18 -40.92
CA LEU A 96 17.81 31.32 -40.30
C LEU A 96 16.86 32.24 -39.50
N LEU A 97 15.63 31.82 -39.23
CA LEU A 97 14.65 32.64 -38.52
C LEU A 97 15.00 32.75 -37.03
N SER A 98 14.79 33.93 -36.45
CA SER A 98 14.67 34.10 -35.00
C SER A 98 13.37 33.48 -34.47
N ALA A 99 13.30 33.24 -33.16
CA ALA A 99 12.08 32.75 -32.52
C ALA A 99 10.87 33.67 -32.77
N ARG A 100 11.07 35.00 -32.73
CA ARG A 100 10.03 35.98 -33.02
C ARG A 100 9.54 35.89 -34.46
N GLU A 101 10.44 35.79 -35.43
CA GLU A 101 10.07 35.65 -36.84
C GLU A 101 9.33 34.32 -37.11
N LEU A 102 9.78 33.24 -36.46
CA LEU A 102 9.09 31.94 -36.52
C LEU A 102 7.67 32.02 -35.96
N ALA A 103 7.46 32.70 -34.82
CA ALA A 103 6.14 32.98 -34.27
C ALA A 103 5.31 33.88 -35.21
N GLY A 104 5.95 34.88 -35.84
CA GLY A 104 5.36 35.79 -36.82
C GLY A 104 4.78 35.11 -38.05
N LEU A 105 5.26 33.92 -38.43
CA LEU A 105 4.65 33.13 -39.51
C LEU A 105 3.17 32.77 -39.23
N GLY A 106 2.75 32.81 -37.97
CA GLY A 106 1.33 32.70 -37.59
C GLY A 106 0.45 33.79 -38.18
N ARG A 107 1.00 34.93 -38.59
CA ARG A 107 0.23 36.05 -39.15
C ARG A 107 0.00 35.95 -40.66
N ILE A 108 0.58 34.94 -41.33
CA ILE A 108 0.41 34.73 -42.79
C ILE A 108 -1.07 34.77 -43.24
N PRO A 109 -2.04 34.13 -42.57
CA PRO A 109 -3.46 34.19 -42.96
C PRO A 109 -4.11 35.58 -42.83
N HIS A 110 -3.47 36.50 -42.13
CA HIS A 110 -3.97 37.87 -41.89
C HIS A 110 -3.32 38.90 -42.82
N LEU A 111 -2.27 38.52 -43.55
CA LEU A 111 -1.61 39.41 -44.50
C LEU A 111 -2.58 39.87 -45.60
N GLY A 112 -2.63 41.18 -45.81
CA GLY A 112 -3.33 41.79 -46.94
C GLY A 112 -2.51 41.71 -48.24
N LEU A 113 -2.97 42.40 -49.27
CA LEU A 113 -2.32 42.46 -50.60
C LEU A 113 -0.85 42.94 -50.55
N SER A 114 -0.48 43.71 -49.53
CA SER A 114 0.89 44.21 -49.34
C SER A 114 1.87 43.15 -48.84
N ALA A 115 1.38 41.99 -48.38
CA ALA A 115 2.17 40.88 -47.81
C ALA A 115 3.16 41.32 -46.71
N ARG A 116 2.83 42.38 -45.96
CA ARG A 116 3.64 42.93 -44.86
C ARG A 116 2.86 42.92 -43.56
N LEU A 117 3.56 42.63 -42.46
CA LEU A 117 3.05 42.75 -41.11
C LEU A 117 2.84 44.23 -40.77
N GLY A 118 1.72 44.54 -40.12
CA GLY A 118 1.46 45.85 -39.54
C GLY A 118 1.86 45.92 -38.06
N PRO A 119 1.88 47.13 -37.46
CA PRO A 119 2.17 47.29 -36.03
C PRO A 119 1.23 46.49 -35.10
N GLY A 120 -0.01 46.24 -35.54
CA GLY A 120 -0.97 45.40 -34.81
C GLY A 120 -0.61 43.91 -34.85
N ASP A 121 0.07 43.44 -35.89
CA ASP A 121 0.55 42.06 -35.97
C ASP A 121 1.74 41.81 -35.05
N ASP A 122 2.65 42.78 -34.92
CA ASP A 122 3.78 42.69 -33.99
C ASP A 122 3.32 42.52 -32.54
N ALA A 123 2.29 43.27 -32.13
CA ALA A 123 1.70 43.14 -30.80
C ALA A 123 1.06 41.77 -30.56
N VAL A 124 0.46 41.15 -31.58
CA VAL A 124 -0.09 39.79 -31.49
C VAL A 124 1.04 38.75 -31.37
N VAL A 125 2.14 38.93 -32.09
CA VAL A 125 3.32 38.04 -31.99
C VAL A 125 3.96 38.14 -30.60
N ASP A 126 4.09 39.35 -30.07
CA ASP A 126 4.57 39.58 -28.70
C ASP A 126 3.68 38.92 -27.65
N TRP A 127 2.37 39.14 -27.75
CA TRP A 127 1.40 38.48 -26.89
C TRP A 127 1.51 36.96 -26.99
N ALA A 128 1.64 36.40 -28.19
CA ALA A 128 1.72 34.95 -28.38
C ALA A 128 2.99 34.33 -27.79
N LEU A 129 4.13 35.03 -27.88
CA LEU A 129 5.37 34.62 -27.20
C LEU A 129 5.22 34.70 -25.68
N ALA A 130 4.55 35.73 -25.17
CA ALA A 130 4.31 35.89 -23.74
C ALA A 130 3.36 34.84 -23.16
N ALA A 131 2.30 34.54 -23.90
CA ALA A 131 1.32 33.50 -23.58
C ALA A 131 1.95 32.11 -23.42
N VAL A 132 3.12 31.85 -24.03
CA VAL A 132 3.87 30.60 -23.88
C VAL A 132 5.15 30.72 -23.05
N HIS A 133 5.38 31.87 -22.41
CA HIS A 133 6.58 32.20 -21.64
C HIS A 133 7.88 32.11 -22.45
N ALA A 134 7.89 32.61 -23.69
CA ALA A 134 9.00 32.56 -24.62
C ALA A 134 9.52 33.95 -25.04
N GLU A 135 9.18 35.02 -24.32
CA GLU A 135 9.61 36.40 -24.64
C GLU A 135 11.13 36.53 -24.63
N HIS A 136 11.77 35.90 -23.65
CA HIS A 136 13.23 35.86 -23.50
C HIS A 136 13.94 35.13 -24.65
N LEU A 137 13.21 34.38 -25.47
CA LEU A 137 13.74 33.66 -26.63
C LEU A 137 13.61 34.45 -27.92
N ALA A 138 12.84 35.54 -27.95
CA ALA A 138 12.39 36.23 -29.16
C ALA A 138 13.51 36.51 -30.18
N ALA A 139 14.67 36.97 -29.72
CA ALA A 139 15.82 37.32 -30.56
C ALA A 139 16.76 36.14 -30.88
N ARG A 140 16.61 34.98 -30.22
CA ARG A 140 17.48 33.83 -30.44
C ARG A 140 17.18 33.17 -31.78
N PRO A 141 18.20 32.68 -32.52
CA PRO A 141 17.99 31.84 -33.69
C PRO A 141 17.18 30.60 -33.34
N ALA A 142 16.11 30.31 -34.08
CA ALA A 142 15.21 29.20 -33.79
C ALA A 142 15.89 27.82 -33.92
N ALA A 143 16.96 27.73 -34.72
CA ALA A 143 17.79 26.53 -34.85
C ALA A 143 18.64 26.22 -33.59
N GLU A 144 18.85 27.21 -32.71
CA GLU A 144 19.62 27.06 -31.46
C GLU A 144 18.73 26.78 -30.24
N LEU A 145 17.41 26.68 -30.44
CA LEU A 145 16.47 26.38 -29.36
C LEU A 145 16.51 24.88 -29.03
N SER A 146 16.40 24.57 -27.74
CA SER A 146 16.10 23.21 -27.29
C SER A 146 14.74 22.74 -27.85
N ASP A 147 14.49 21.43 -27.86
CA ASP A 147 13.23 20.89 -28.36
C ASP A 147 12.00 21.47 -27.62
N GLY A 148 12.11 21.69 -26.30
CA GLY A 148 11.05 22.30 -25.48
C GLY A 148 10.83 23.78 -25.79
N GLU A 149 11.91 24.57 -25.90
CA GLU A 149 11.84 25.98 -26.30
C GLU A 149 11.25 26.13 -27.71
N ARG A 150 11.69 25.31 -28.66
CA ARG A 150 11.16 25.29 -30.02
C ARG A 150 9.68 24.95 -30.02
N GLN A 151 9.24 23.99 -29.21
CA GLN A 151 7.83 23.62 -29.12
C GLN A 151 6.96 24.76 -28.56
N ARG A 152 7.46 25.52 -27.58
CA ARG A 152 6.80 26.75 -27.11
C ARG A 152 6.67 27.76 -28.22
N VAL A 153 7.74 28.04 -28.97
CA VAL A 153 7.72 28.99 -30.09
C VAL A 153 6.79 28.53 -31.22
N LEU A 154 6.72 27.23 -31.52
CA LEU A 154 5.76 26.69 -32.49
C LEU A 154 4.31 26.81 -32.00
N THR A 155 4.09 26.72 -30.68
CA THR A 155 2.79 26.99 -30.06
C THR A 155 2.46 28.49 -30.14
N ALA A 156 3.42 29.38 -29.89
CA ALA A 156 3.26 30.83 -30.08
C ALA A 156 2.91 31.15 -31.54
N ARG A 157 3.56 30.52 -32.52
CA ARG A 157 3.20 30.64 -33.94
C ARG A 157 1.74 30.29 -34.19
N ALA A 158 1.26 29.22 -33.57
CA ALA A 158 -0.14 28.80 -33.68
C ALA A 158 -1.09 29.80 -33.01
N LEU A 159 -0.75 30.31 -31.82
CA LEU A 159 -1.53 31.33 -31.11
C LEU A 159 -1.55 32.67 -31.84
N ALA A 160 -0.46 33.05 -32.51
CA ALA A 160 -0.39 34.27 -33.30
C ALA A 160 -1.42 34.27 -34.45
N GLN A 161 -1.89 33.11 -34.92
CA GLN A 161 -3.02 33.03 -35.86
C GLN A 161 -4.35 33.54 -35.27
N GLN A 162 -4.45 33.65 -33.94
CA GLN A 162 -5.68 33.90 -33.17
C GLN A 162 -6.78 32.88 -33.50
N PRO A 163 -6.49 31.57 -33.41
CA PRO A 163 -7.43 30.53 -33.79
C PRO A 163 -8.58 30.41 -32.78
N GLY A 164 -9.74 29.91 -33.23
CA GLY A 164 -10.78 29.39 -32.34
C GLY A 164 -10.50 27.95 -31.89
N LEU A 165 -9.77 27.20 -32.72
CA LEU A 165 -9.34 25.82 -32.49
C LEU A 165 -7.82 25.69 -32.64
N LEU A 166 -7.16 25.22 -31.59
CA LEU A 166 -5.76 24.81 -31.62
C LEU A 166 -5.67 23.28 -31.60
N VAL A 167 -5.10 22.70 -32.65
CA VAL A 167 -4.88 21.24 -32.76
C VAL A 167 -3.39 20.92 -32.67
N LEU A 168 -3.01 19.99 -31.80
CA LEU A 168 -1.62 19.56 -31.64
C LEU A 168 -1.49 18.04 -31.84
N ASP A 169 -0.67 17.62 -32.79
CA ASP A 169 -0.38 16.19 -33.00
C ASP A 169 0.91 15.81 -32.28
N GLU A 170 0.80 15.01 -31.22
CA GLU A 170 1.90 14.58 -30.35
C GLU A 170 2.88 15.71 -29.96
N PRO A 171 2.40 16.84 -29.39
CA PRO A 171 3.24 18.01 -29.12
C PRO A 171 4.33 17.78 -28.07
N THR A 172 4.23 16.68 -27.33
CA THR A 172 5.19 16.29 -26.30
C THR A 172 6.21 15.27 -26.78
N ALA A 173 6.17 14.92 -28.08
CA ALA A 173 7.18 14.07 -28.70
C ALA A 173 8.56 14.73 -28.52
N PHE A 174 9.58 13.92 -28.20
CA PHE A 174 10.96 14.35 -27.97
C PHE A 174 11.21 15.26 -26.74
N LEU A 175 10.18 15.60 -25.96
CA LEU A 175 10.34 16.35 -24.72
C LEU A 175 10.69 15.43 -23.54
N ASP A 176 11.58 15.91 -22.69
CA ASP A 176 11.84 15.32 -21.37
C ASP A 176 10.61 15.47 -20.44
N VAL A 177 10.62 14.76 -19.31
CA VAL A 177 9.47 14.70 -18.39
C VAL A 177 9.05 16.10 -17.89
N PRO A 178 9.97 16.98 -17.44
CA PRO A 178 9.60 18.32 -17.00
C PRO A 178 9.02 19.19 -18.13
N SER A 179 9.64 19.22 -19.31
CA SER A 179 9.16 20.06 -20.42
C SER A 179 7.82 19.58 -20.95
N ARG A 180 7.60 18.26 -20.97
CA ARG A 180 6.32 17.64 -21.31
C ARG A 180 5.20 18.09 -20.38
N ALA A 181 5.41 17.97 -19.07
CA ALA A 181 4.42 18.40 -18.07
C ALA A 181 4.13 19.90 -18.20
N GLY A 182 5.18 20.72 -18.33
CA GLY A 182 5.06 22.17 -18.48
C GLY A 182 4.33 22.60 -19.75
N LEU A 183 4.50 21.90 -20.88
CA LEU A 183 3.76 22.19 -22.11
C LEU A 183 2.28 21.85 -21.97
N VAL A 184 1.95 20.71 -21.38
CA VAL A 184 0.56 20.27 -21.24
C VAL A 184 -0.20 21.15 -20.25
N GLU A 185 0.44 21.54 -19.14
CA GLU A 185 -0.10 22.53 -18.21
C GLU A 185 -0.32 23.89 -18.89
N LEU A 186 0.66 24.35 -19.68
CA LEU A 186 0.53 25.56 -20.48
C LEU A 186 -0.70 25.50 -21.41
N LEU A 187 -0.87 24.42 -22.16
CA LEU A 187 -2.01 24.25 -23.07
C LEU A 187 -3.35 24.26 -22.33
N ARG A 188 -3.41 23.65 -21.15
CA ARG A 188 -4.60 23.64 -20.30
C ARG A 188 -4.95 25.06 -19.80
N ASN A 189 -3.95 25.83 -19.38
CA ASN A 189 -4.15 27.20 -18.93
C ASN A 189 -4.57 28.10 -20.10
N LEU A 190 -3.93 27.96 -21.26
CA LEU A 190 -4.31 28.69 -22.48
C LEU A 190 -5.75 28.41 -22.89
N ALA A 191 -6.20 27.15 -22.83
CA ALA A 191 -7.59 26.80 -23.10
C ALA A 191 -8.54 27.64 -22.24
N ARG A 192 -8.32 27.65 -20.93
CA ARG A 192 -9.20 28.30 -19.94
C ARG A 192 -9.14 29.83 -19.98
N GLU A 193 -7.94 30.39 -20.03
CA GLU A 193 -7.72 31.83 -19.93
C GLU A 193 -8.11 32.57 -21.22
N GLN A 194 -7.98 31.90 -22.37
CA GLN A 194 -8.25 32.49 -23.69
C GLN A 194 -9.55 32.01 -24.33
N ASP A 195 -10.37 31.23 -23.61
CA ASP A 195 -11.59 30.57 -24.12
C ASP A 195 -11.32 29.82 -25.45
N LEU A 196 -10.14 29.19 -25.52
CA LEU A 196 -9.63 28.51 -26.70
C LEU A 196 -10.05 27.05 -26.66
N THR A 197 -10.44 26.50 -27.82
CA THR A 197 -10.67 25.05 -27.95
C THR A 197 -9.35 24.38 -28.25
N VAL A 198 -8.88 23.50 -27.37
CA VAL A 198 -7.60 22.80 -27.58
C VAL A 198 -7.85 21.31 -27.75
N VAL A 199 -7.38 20.76 -28.87
CA VAL A 199 -7.39 19.32 -29.13
C VAL A 199 -5.96 18.84 -29.30
N MET A 200 -5.48 17.93 -28.44
CA MET A 200 -4.15 17.35 -28.61
C MET A 200 -4.20 15.82 -28.70
N SER A 201 -3.31 15.20 -29.46
CA SER A 201 -3.03 13.77 -29.36
C SER A 201 -1.78 13.52 -28.51
N THR A 202 -1.73 12.39 -27.81
CA THR A 202 -0.51 11.92 -27.15
C THR A 202 -0.55 10.40 -26.97
N HIS A 203 0.64 9.79 -26.89
CA HIS A 203 0.81 8.40 -26.47
C HIS A 203 1.01 8.27 -24.95
N ASP A 204 1.18 9.39 -24.23
CA ASP A 204 1.31 9.41 -22.78
C ASP A 204 -0.06 9.39 -22.11
N LEU A 205 -0.59 8.17 -21.94
CA LEU A 205 -1.94 7.95 -21.41
C LEU A 205 -2.10 8.45 -19.97
N GLU A 206 -1.08 8.26 -19.12
CA GLU A 206 -1.15 8.66 -17.71
C GLU A 206 -1.17 10.17 -17.55
N LEU A 207 -0.37 10.89 -18.33
CA LEU A 207 -0.41 12.35 -18.36
C LEU A 207 -1.75 12.85 -18.92
N ALA A 208 -2.21 12.26 -20.04
CA ALA A 208 -3.47 12.63 -20.67
C ALA A 208 -4.65 12.53 -19.70
N LEU A 209 -4.80 11.39 -19.01
CA LEU A 209 -5.91 11.16 -18.09
C LEU A 209 -5.87 12.08 -16.86
N ARG A 210 -4.70 12.64 -16.52
CA ARG A 210 -4.53 13.56 -15.39
C ARG A 210 -4.89 15.00 -15.71
N VAL A 211 -4.68 15.42 -16.95
CA VAL A 211 -4.72 16.84 -17.35
C VAL A 211 -5.89 17.20 -18.25
N ALA A 212 -6.43 16.22 -18.98
CA ALA A 212 -7.53 16.43 -19.91
C ALA A 212 -8.80 16.84 -19.16
N ASP A 213 -9.51 17.82 -19.69
CA ASP A 213 -10.88 18.09 -19.25
C ASP A 213 -11.85 17.11 -19.96
N ARG A 214 -11.52 16.69 -21.19
CA ARG A 214 -12.24 15.64 -21.94
C ARG A 214 -11.29 14.73 -22.71
N VAL A 215 -11.70 13.49 -22.89
CA VAL A 215 -10.98 12.49 -23.69
C VAL A 215 -11.84 12.03 -24.85
N TRP A 216 -11.24 12.08 -26.03
CA TRP A 216 -11.73 11.48 -27.25
C TRP A 216 -11.00 10.16 -27.47
N LEU A 217 -11.64 9.03 -27.18
CA LEU A 217 -11.04 7.70 -27.29
C LEU A 217 -11.47 7.04 -28.61
N LEU A 218 -10.56 7.03 -29.59
CA LEU A 218 -10.77 6.44 -30.91
C LEU A 218 -10.24 5.01 -30.94
N ALA A 219 -11.13 4.03 -31.07
CA ALA A 219 -10.77 2.62 -31.17
C ALA A 219 -11.82 1.84 -31.98
N ASP A 220 -11.36 0.83 -32.73
CA ASP A 220 -12.21 -0.09 -33.52
C ASP A 220 -13.23 0.63 -34.42
N GLY A 221 -12.82 1.76 -35.00
CA GLY A 221 -13.68 2.57 -35.88
C GLY A 221 -14.74 3.40 -35.18
N THR A 222 -14.76 3.43 -33.85
CA THR A 222 -15.68 4.20 -33.01
C THR A 222 -14.95 5.25 -32.17
N LEU A 223 -15.66 6.32 -31.79
CA LEU A 223 -15.15 7.40 -30.95
C LEU A 223 -16.02 7.51 -29.70
N VAL A 224 -15.38 7.44 -28.52
CA VAL A 224 -16.03 7.74 -27.24
C VAL A 224 -15.58 9.12 -26.78
N ASP A 225 -16.54 9.97 -26.45
CA ASP A 225 -16.33 11.30 -25.89
C ASP A 225 -16.80 11.31 -24.43
N ALA A 226 -15.85 11.41 -23.50
CA ALA A 226 -16.12 11.32 -22.06
C ALA A 226 -15.04 12.04 -21.25
N ILE A 227 -15.31 12.31 -19.97
CA ILE A 227 -14.26 12.73 -19.04
C ILE A 227 -13.36 11.53 -18.66
N PRO A 228 -12.10 11.76 -18.23
CA PRO A 228 -11.20 10.68 -17.84
C PRO A 228 -11.81 9.70 -16.82
N GLU A 229 -12.49 10.22 -15.79
CA GLU A 229 -13.06 9.43 -14.68
C GLU A 229 -14.12 8.43 -15.16
N GLU A 230 -14.95 8.83 -16.13
CA GLU A 230 -15.96 7.94 -16.72
C GLU A 230 -15.30 6.79 -17.50
N LEU A 231 -14.21 7.07 -18.23
CA LEU A 231 -13.47 6.04 -18.97
C LEU A 231 -12.76 5.05 -18.03
N LEU A 232 -12.24 5.55 -16.91
CA LEU A 232 -11.60 4.75 -15.86
C LEU A 232 -12.60 3.79 -15.21
N LEU A 233 -13.75 4.31 -14.76
CA LEU A 233 -14.78 3.52 -14.08
C LEU A 233 -15.45 2.51 -15.02
N ALA A 234 -15.63 2.86 -16.30
CA ALA A 234 -16.16 1.95 -17.31
C ALA A 234 -15.15 0.89 -17.78
N GLY A 235 -13.90 0.93 -17.31
CA GLY A 235 -12.85 -0.02 -17.68
C GLY A 235 -12.39 0.06 -19.14
N ARG A 236 -12.74 1.14 -19.86
CA ARG A 236 -12.45 1.30 -21.29
C ARG A 236 -10.96 1.45 -21.58
N ILE A 237 -10.23 2.07 -20.66
CA ILE A 237 -8.76 2.20 -20.77
C ILE A 237 -8.09 0.83 -20.72
N GLY A 238 -8.41 0.02 -19.70
CA GLY A 238 -7.89 -1.34 -19.58
C GLY A 238 -8.28 -2.22 -20.78
N ALA A 239 -9.52 -2.12 -21.26
CA ALA A 239 -9.99 -2.91 -22.40
C ALA A 239 -9.17 -2.67 -23.70
N LEU A 240 -8.61 -1.48 -23.89
CA LEU A 240 -7.87 -1.11 -25.11
C LEU A 240 -6.36 -1.23 -24.99
N PHE A 241 -5.82 -1.04 -23.79
CA PHE A 241 -4.37 -0.91 -23.58
C PHE A 241 -3.79 -2.01 -22.68
N ASP A 242 -4.60 -2.85 -22.06
CA ASP A 242 -4.09 -4.06 -21.40
C ASP A 242 -3.44 -4.99 -22.42
N GLY A 243 -2.34 -5.63 -22.01
CA GLY A 243 -1.66 -6.66 -22.78
C GLY A 243 -1.28 -7.85 -21.91
N ASP A 244 -0.39 -8.69 -22.41
CA ASP A 244 0.12 -9.83 -21.64
C ASP A 244 1.03 -9.41 -20.48
N THR A 245 1.70 -8.26 -20.62
CA THR A 245 2.71 -7.76 -19.68
C THR A 245 2.22 -6.64 -18.78
N LEU A 246 1.26 -5.84 -19.23
CA LEU A 246 0.77 -4.66 -18.53
C LEU A 246 -0.75 -4.71 -18.37
N ARG A 247 -1.22 -4.22 -17.23
CA ARG A 247 -2.63 -4.02 -16.93
C ARG A 247 -2.82 -2.65 -16.31
N PHE A 248 -3.85 -1.94 -16.73
CA PHE A 248 -4.23 -0.67 -16.14
C PHE A 248 -4.88 -0.88 -14.76
N ASP A 249 -4.47 -0.10 -13.75
CA ASP A 249 -5.04 -0.08 -12.42
C ASP A 249 -5.94 1.17 -12.23
N PRO A 250 -7.27 1.01 -12.21
CA PRO A 250 -8.20 2.13 -12.05
C PRO A 250 -8.05 2.89 -10.74
N ALA A 251 -7.55 2.24 -9.67
CA ALA A 251 -7.40 2.89 -8.36
C ALA A 251 -6.23 3.89 -8.34
N SER A 252 -5.14 3.59 -9.06
CA SER A 252 -3.97 4.46 -9.15
C SER A 252 -3.94 5.32 -10.41
N GLY A 253 -4.72 4.97 -11.44
CA GLY A 253 -4.71 5.65 -12.73
C GLY A 253 -3.45 5.36 -13.56
N THR A 254 -2.72 4.28 -13.24
CA THR A 254 -1.41 3.94 -13.86
C THR A 254 -1.39 2.50 -14.38
N PHE A 255 -0.43 2.18 -15.24
CA PHE A 255 -0.19 0.80 -15.65
C PHE A 255 0.69 0.06 -14.64
N ALA A 256 0.29 -1.18 -14.34
CA ALA A 256 1.03 -2.11 -13.51
C ALA A 256 1.42 -3.37 -14.32
N LEU A 257 2.54 -3.99 -13.98
CA LEU A 257 2.93 -5.26 -14.58
C LEU A 257 1.92 -6.37 -14.21
N ARG A 258 1.49 -7.13 -15.22
CA ARG A 258 0.78 -8.40 -15.01
C ARG A 258 1.76 -9.38 -14.37
N ALA A 259 1.65 -9.59 -13.06
CA ALA A 259 2.48 -10.60 -12.41
C ALA A 259 2.10 -12.00 -12.93
N THR A 260 3.08 -12.69 -13.49
CA THR A 260 3.04 -14.08 -13.94
C THR A 260 3.45 -15.00 -12.77
N GLY A 261 2.65 -16.01 -12.44
CA GLY A 261 2.97 -17.03 -11.42
C GLY A 261 2.09 -17.06 -10.15
N ILE A 262 2.45 -17.95 -9.21
CA ILE A 262 1.75 -18.15 -7.94
C ILE A 262 1.97 -16.91 -7.05
N ARG A 263 0.94 -16.07 -6.96
CA ARG A 263 1.00 -14.87 -6.11
C ARG A 263 0.79 -15.24 -4.64
N ARG A 264 1.83 -15.03 -3.84
CA ARG A 264 1.80 -15.16 -2.37
C ARG A 264 1.09 -13.96 -1.74
N SER A 265 0.47 -14.14 -0.59
CA SER A 265 -0.32 -13.06 0.05
C SER A 265 0.46 -12.38 1.18
N ALA A 266 0.36 -11.06 1.26
CA ALA A 266 0.99 -10.25 2.29
C ALA A 266 -0.02 -9.27 2.90
N ARG A 267 0.08 -9.05 4.21
CA ARG A 267 -0.56 -7.94 4.91
C ARG A 267 0.47 -6.87 5.18
N ILE A 268 0.14 -5.60 4.95
CA ILE A 268 1.03 -4.45 5.15
C ILE A 268 0.44 -3.56 6.24
N ALA A 269 1.17 -3.37 7.34
CA ALA A 269 0.84 -2.41 8.38
C ALA A 269 1.96 -1.36 8.48
N ALA A 270 1.77 -0.23 7.80
CA ALA A 270 2.71 0.89 7.80
C ALA A 270 1.96 2.20 7.55
N PRO A 271 2.48 3.36 8.00
CA PRO A 271 1.96 4.67 7.63
C PRO A 271 2.27 4.99 6.16
N GLU A 272 1.54 5.95 5.58
CA GLU A 272 1.96 6.55 4.30
C GLU A 272 3.14 7.51 4.51
N PRO A 273 4.04 7.67 3.53
CA PRO A 273 4.07 7.05 2.20
C PRO A 273 4.72 5.65 2.14
N LEU A 274 5.20 5.14 3.28
CA LEU A 274 5.92 3.85 3.37
C LEU A 274 5.05 2.67 2.97
N ARG A 275 3.76 2.67 3.33
CA ARG A 275 2.79 1.64 2.92
C ARG A 275 2.72 1.48 1.40
N THR A 276 2.61 2.59 0.65
CA THR A 276 2.61 2.56 -0.82
C THR A 276 3.94 2.04 -1.39
N ALA A 277 5.07 2.43 -0.80
CA ALA A 277 6.39 1.94 -1.20
C ALA A 277 6.53 0.42 -0.99
N LEU A 278 6.09 -0.08 0.16
CA LEU A 278 6.06 -1.51 0.48
C LEU A 278 5.13 -2.27 -0.45
N HIS A 279 3.96 -1.73 -0.77
CA HIS A 279 3.04 -2.34 -1.73
C HIS A 279 3.69 -2.54 -3.10
N ARG A 280 4.36 -1.52 -3.65
CA ARG A 280 5.08 -1.62 -4.94
C ARG A 280 6.23 -2.62 -4.89
N LEU A 281 7.00 -2.62 -3.81
CA LEU A 281 8.10 -3.57 -3.62
C LEU A 281 7.58 -5.01 -3.54
N LEU A 282 6.56 -5.26 -2.71
CA LEU A 282 5.94 -6.56 -2.55
C LEU A 282 5.35 -7.06 -3.88
N ALA A 283 4.65 -6.21 -4.62
CA ALA A 283 4.12 -6.54 -5.94
C ALA A 283 5.23 -6.99 -6.92
N ARG A 284 6.37 -6.28 -6.93
CA ARG A 284 7.54 -6.65 -7.74
C ARG A 284 8.15 -7.99 -7.32
N GLU A 285 8.12 -8.32 -6.03
CA GLU A 285 8.62 -9.59 -5.48
C GLU A 285 7.56 -10.71 -5.49
N GLY A 286 6.42 -10.53 -6.18
CA GLY A 286 5.40 -11.58 -6.37
C GLY A 286 4.37 -11.70 -5.24
N TRP A 287 4.28 -10.69 -4.36
CA TRP A 287 3.35 -10.64 -3.24
C TRP A 287 2.18 -9.70 -3.53
N ARG A 288 0.97 -10.08 -3.12
CA ARG A 288 -0.25 -9.27 -3.25
C ARG A 288 -0.83 -8.89 -1.88
N PRO A 289 -1.36 -7.67 -1.71
CA PRO A 289 -2.14 -7.32 -0.53
C PRO A 289 -3.43 -8.16 -0.53
N HIS A 290 -3.46 -9.19 0.30
CA HIS A 290 -4.61 -10.07 0.40
C HIS A 290 -4.64 -10.73 1.77
N GLU A 291 -5.82 -10.83 2.35
CA GLU A 291 -6.06 -11.53 3.60
C GLU A 291 -6.99 -12.72 3.35
N PRO A 292 -6.76 -13.90 3.94
CA PRO A 292 -5.65 -14.25 4.84
C PRO A 292 -4.26 -14.20 4.19
N ALA A 293 -3.29 -13.67 4.94
CA ALA A 293 -1.95 -13.37 4.42
C ALA A 293 -0.92 -14.45 4.79
N GLU A 294 -0.01 -14.79 3.89
CA GLU A 294 1.09 -15.70 4.18
C GLU A 294 2.21 -15.02 4.99
N ILE A 295 2.38 -13.71 4.80
CA ILE A 295 3.29 -12.88 5.60
C ILE A 295 2.60 -11.62 6.11
N VAL A 296 3.12 -11.07 7.21
CA VAL A 296 2.76 -9.73 7.70
C VAL A 296 4.01 -8.86 7.71
N VAL A 297 3.97 -7.73 7.02
CA VAL A 297 5.03 -6.72 6.99
C VAL A 297 4.57 -5.53 7.80
N THR A 298 5.24 -5.27 8.91
CA THR A 298 4.96 -4.11 9.78
C THR A 298 6.14 -3.15 9.75
N ALA A 299 5.91 -1.86 9.57
CA ALA A 299 6.99 -0.88 9.55
C ALA A 299 6.50 0.50 10.03
N THR A 300 7.32 1.17 10.84
CA THR A 300 7.12 2.57 11.22
C THR A 300 8.10 3.50 10.50
N ASP A 301 9.23 2.96 10.04
CA ASP A 301 10.32 3.69 9.38
C ASP A 301 11.00 2.77 8.33
N PRO A 302 11.54 3.29 7.21
CA PRO A 302 12.23 2.48 6.21
C PRO A 302 13.44 1.70 6.72
N ALA A 303 14.08 2.10 7.83
CA ALA A 303 15.18 1.36 8.46
C ALA A 303 14.69 0.30 9.48
N ALA A 304 13.40 0.31 9.83
CA ALA A 304 12.81 -0.58 10.83
C ALA A 304 11.57 -1.30 10.28
N ILE A 305 11.81 -2.33 9.46
CA ILE A 305 10.78 -3.21 8.90
C ILE A 305 10.84 -4.55 9.62
N THR A 306 9.69 -5.08 10.02
CA THR A 306 9.57 -6.43 10.56
C THR A 306 8.70 -7.28 9.65
N VAL A 307 9.23 -8.44 9.23
CA VAL A 307 8.50 -9.43 8.44
C VAL A 307 8.20 -10.65 9.31
N ARG A 308 6.92 -10.99 9.44
CA ARG A 308 6.43 -12.19 10.12
C ARG A 308 5.93 -13.20 9.11
N ALA A 309 6.36 -14.45 9.21
CA ALA A 309 6.02 -15.53 8.28
C ALA A 309 5.69 -16.81 9.06
N GLY A 310 4.44 -16.93 9.50
CA GLY A 310 4.00 -18.05 10.34
C GLY A 310 4.66 -18.05 11.72
N ALA A 311 5.02 -19.23 12.20
CA ALA A 311 5.68 -19.44 13.49
C ALA A 311 7.18 -19.10 13.55
N ARG A 312 7.75 -18.53 12.48
CA ARG A 312 9.16 -18.17 12.49
C ARG A 312 9.34 -16.90 13.32
N ARG A 313 10.49 -16.79 14.00
CA ARG A 313 10.85 -15.53 14.66
C ARG A 313 10.72 -14.37 13.67
N PRO A 314 10.15 -13.23 14.08
CA PRO A 314 10.07 -12.06 13.22
C PRO A 314 11.47 -11.67 12.70
N ALA A 315 11.56 -11.39 11.41
CA ALA A 315 12.81 -10.95 10.78
C ALA A 315 12.81 -9.42 10.69
N ALA A 316 13.74 -8.78 11.40
CA ALA A 316 14.00 -7.35 11.27
C ALA A 316 14.85 -7.09 10.02
N THR A 317 14.50 -6.05 9.25
CA THR A 317 15.17 -5.68 8.00
C THR A 317 14.98 -4.19 7.70
N THR A 318 15.61 -3.72 6.63
CA THR A 318 15.43 -2.37 6.07
C THR A 318 14.70 -2.46 4.73
N LEU A 319 14.21 -1.34 4.22
CA LEU A 319 13.53 -1.28 2.93
C LEU A 319 14.43 -1.76 1.78
N SER A 320 15.73 -1.47 1.86
CA SER A 320 16.73 -1.89 0.86
C SER A 320 17.05 -3.38 0.92
N ALA A 321 17.03 -4.00 2.11
CA ALA A 321 17.32 -5.43 2.30
C ALA A 321 16.08 -6.33 2.16
N LEU A 322 14.87 -5.77 2.23
CA LEU A 322 13.61 -6.50 2.17
C LEU A 322 13.46 -7.41 0.93
N PRO A 323 13.84 -7.03 -0.31
CA PRO A 323 13.73 -7.91 -1.48
C PRO A 323 14.49 -9.23 -1.31
N THR A 324 15.72 -9.17 -0.79
CA THR A 324 16.55 -10.35 -0.54
C THR A 324 15.92 -11.27 0.49
N LEU A 325 15.37 -10.69 1.56
CA LEU A 325 14.64 -11.45 2.59
C LEU A 325 13.40 -12.14 1.98
N LEU A 326 12.59 -11.42 1.20
CA LEU A 326 11.36 -11.95 0.60
C LEU A 326 11.62 -13.14 -0.33
N ARG A 327 12.69 -13.08 -1.12
CA ARG A 327 13.10 -14.19 -2.02
C ARG A 327 13.58 -15.42 -1.26
N ALA A 328 14.17 -15.22 -0.08
CA ALA A 328 14.65 -16.30 0.78
C ALA A 328 13.53 -16.95 1.62
N LEU A 329 12.34 -16.35 1.71
CA LEU A 329 11.23 -16.92 2.48
C LEU A 329 10.65 -18.14 1.76
N PRO A 330 10.69 -19.34 2.35
CA PRO A 330 10.05 -20.50 1.76
C PRO A 330 8.52 -20.35 1.78
N PRO A 331 7.80 -21.00 0.87
CA PRO A 331 6.34 -21.08 0.93
C PRO A 331 5.88 -21.65 2.27
N SER A 332 4.82 -21.08 2.83
CA SER A 332 4.16 -21.58 4.03
C SER A 332 2.70 -21.91 3.74
N ALA A 333 2.20 -23.00 4.33
CA ALA A 333 0.77 -23.28 4.38
C ALA A 333 0.05 -22.41 5.42
N ARG A 334 0.79 -21.74 6.31
CA ARG A 334 0.21 -20.92 7.37
C ARG A 334 -0.37 -19.63 6.80
N ARG A 335 -1.49 -19.19 7.36
CA ARG A 335 -2.20 -17.98 6.96
C ARG A 335 -2.53 -17.14 8.19
N CYS A 336 -2.06 -15.90 8.18
CA CYS A 336 -2.45 -14.87 9.14
C CYS A 336 -3.88 -14.44 8.84
N LEU A 337 -4.72 -14.45 9.87
CA LEU A 337 -6.10 -13.99 9.77
C LEU A 337 -6.15 -12.46 9.62
N PRO A 338 -7.27 -11.94 9.07
CA PRO A 338 -7.63 -10.54 9.23
C PRO A 338 -7.57 -10.09 10.70
N GLN A 339 -7.18 -8.84 10.93
CA GLN A 339 -6.99 -8.30 12.28
C GLN A 339 -8.29 -8.34 13.12
N ALA A 340 -9.43 -8.06 12.50
CA ALA A 340 -10.74 -8.12 13.15
C ALA A 340 -11.10 -9.55 13.62
N ASP A 341 -10.82 -10.55 12.80
CA ASP A 341 -11.06 -11.96 13.12
C ASP A 341 -10.15 -12.42 14.27
N ALA A 342 -8.89 -12.02 14.24
CA ALA A 342 -7.93 -12.30 15.31
C ALA A 342 -8.37 -11.66 16.64
N ALA A 343 -8.79 -10.40 16.62
CA ALA A 343 -9.30 -9.71 17.81
C ALA A 343 -10.57 -10.39 18.36
N THR A 344 -11.49 -10.80 17.48
CA THR A 344 -12.72 -11.51 17.88
C THR A 344 -12.42 -12.84 18.58
N ALA A 345 -11.49 -13.63 18.03
CA ALA A 345 -11.09 -14.90 18.64
C ALA A 345 -10.44 -14.68 20.02
N LEU A 346 -9.55 -13.68 20.16
CA LEU A 346 -8.90 -13.36 21.43
C LEU A 346 -9.89 -12.82 22.49
N ALA A 347 -10.93 -12.09 22.06
CA ALA A 347 -11.99 -11.65 22.95
C ALA A 347 -12.80 -12.83 23.51
N GLN A 348 -13.09 -13.84 22.69
CA GLN A 348 -13.75 -15.08 23.14
C GLN A 348 -12.87 -15.88 24.11
N VAL A 349 -11.57 -16.02 23.81
CA VAL A 349 -10.61 -16.66 24.72
C VAL A 349 -10.56 -15.93 26.07
N SER A 350 -10.60 -14.59 26.07
CA SER A 350 -10.58 -13.77 27.27
C SER A 350 -11.78 -13.97 28.21
N GLN A 351 -12.89 -14.55 27.73
CA GLN A 351 -14.08 -14.82 28.54
C GLN A 351 -13.97 -16.08 29.40
N ILE A 352 -12.98 -16.94 29.16
CA ILE A 352 -12.83 -18.22 29.86
C ILE A 352 -12.50 -18.02 31.35
N SER A 353 -11.55 -17.13 31.64
CA SER A 353 -11.10 -16.81 33.00
C SER A 353 -10.19 -15.58 32.97
N PRO A 354 -10.02 -14.85 34.09
CA PRO A 354 -9.11 -13.70 34.17
C PRO A 354 -7.66 -13.99 33.73
N TYR A 355 -7.21 -15.24 33.77
CA TYR A 355 -5.87 -15.63 33.28
C TYR A 355 -5.76 -15.67 31.76
N PHE A 356 -6.88 -15.84 31.04
CA PHE A 356 -6.94 -15.86 29.58
C PHE A 356 -7.09 -14.45 28.97
N ALA A 357 -7.32 -13.45 29.81
CA ALA A 357 -7.60 -12.08 29.37
C ALA A 357 -6.37 -11.44 28.69
N VAL A 358 -6.58 -10.98 27.45
CA VAL A 358 -5.64 -10.15 26.70
C VAL A 358 -6.41 -9.06 25.96
N GLY A 359 -6.00 -7.80 26.15
CA GLY A 359 -6.59 -6.69 25.40
C GLY A 359 -6.07 -6.64 23.96
N THR A 360 -6.87 -6.09 23.04
CA THR A 360 -6.50 -5.91 21.63
C THR A 360 -6.81 -4.50 21.13
N GLY A 361 -6.05 -3.98 20.17
CA GLY A 361 -6.25 -2.64 19.58
C GLY A 361 -5.42 -1.55 20.27
N PRO A 362 -5.78 -0.27 20.15
CA PRO A 362 -5.13 0.79 20.93
C PRO A 362 -5.20 0.47 22.44
N PRO A 363 -4.08 0.52 23.18
CA PRO A 363 -4.11 0.25 24.62
C PRO A 363 -4.96 1.32 25.33
N PRO A 364 -5.76 0.92 26.34
CA PRO A 364 -6.50 1.88 27.16
C PRO A 364 -5.54 2.76 27.97
N ASP A 365 -6.05 3.87 28.51
CA ASP A 365 -5.24 4.77 29.35
C ASP A 365 -4.52 4.01 30.47
N GLY A 366 -3.22 4.28 30.61
CA GLY A 366 -2.35 3.61 31.58
C GLY A 366 -0.90 3.51 31.12
N ASP A 367 -0.04 3.08 32.02
CA ASP A 367 1.39 2.87 31.78
C ASP A 367 1.64 1.50 31.13
N TRP A 368 1.35 1.41 29.82
CA TRP A 368 1.59 0.21 29.02
C TRP A 368 3.02 0.19 28.48
N ARG A 369 3.73 -0.90 28.76
CA ARG A 369 5.14 -1.08 28.40
C ARG A 369 5.35 -2.37 27.63
N PRO A 370 6.34 -2.45 26.73
CA PRO A 370 6.73 -3.72 26.11
C PRO A 370 7.14 -4.76 27.16
N VAL A 371 6.59 -5.97 27.10
CA VAL A 371 6.90 -7.10 28.00
C VAL A 371 8.39 -7.40 28.10
N ARG A 372 9.16 -7.15 27.03
CA ARG A 372 10.62 -7.26 27.05
C ARG A 372 11.28 -6.48 28.19
N GLN A 373 10.70 -5.36 28.61
CA GLN A 373 11.22 -4.59 29.74
C GLN A 373 11.19 -5.36 31.06
N LEU A 374 10.30 -6.34 31.24
CA LEU A 374 10.30 -7.20 32.45
C LEU A 374 11.61 -7.97 32.64
N TYR A 375 12.36 -8.22 31.58
CA TYR A 375 13.62 -8.97 31.63
C TYR A 375 14.82 -8.24 31.03
N THR A 376 14.65 -6.97 30.62
CA THR A 376 15.76 -6.09 30.25
C THR A 376 15.94 -4.93 31.23
N ASP A 377 14.90 -4.55 31.99
CA ASP A 377 14.97 -3.52 33.04
C ASP A 377 14.93 -4.17 34.44
N ARG A 378 16.11 -4.27 35.05
CA ARG A 378 16.28 -4.89 36.38
C ARG A 378 15.58 -4.12 37.49
N ALA A 379 15.56 -2.80 37.43
CA ALA A 379 14.94 -1.96 38.47
C ALA A 379 13.41 -2.11 38.42
N LEU A 380 12.83 -2.14 37.21
CA LEU A 380 11.42 -2.43 37.03
C LEU A 380 11.05 -3.81 37.56
N LEU A 381 11.79 -4.86 37.19
CA LEU A 381 11.53 -6.22 37.67
C LEU A 381 11.61 -6.32 39.20
N ALA A 382 12.62 -5.68 39.82
CA ALA A 382 12.77 -5.66 41.27
C ALA A 382 11.59 -4.99 41.98
N ARG A 383 11.09 -3.86 41.46
CA ARG A 383 9.90 -3.18 42.01
C ARG A 383 8.65 -4.06 41.94
N ILE A 384 8.43 -4.72 40.80
CA ILE A 384 7.27 -5.61 40.63
C ILE A 384 7.35 -6.81 41.58
N VAL A 385 8.54 -7.43 41.71
CA VAL A 385 8.75 -8.53 42.67
C VAL A 385 8.52 -8.07 44.11
N ALA A 386 8.98 -6.86 44.47
CA ALA A 386 8.73 -6.28 45.79
C ALA A 386 7.23 -6.04 46.04
N ALA A 387 6.47 -5.54 45.06
CA ALA A 387 5.02 -5.39 45.17
C ALA A 387 4.31 -6.75 45.38
N VAL A 388 4.74 -7.80 44.67
CA VAL A 388 4.26 -9.17 44.90
C VAL A 388 4.63 -9.67 46.30
N GLN A 389 5.82 -9.33 46.80
CA GLN A 389 6.26 -9.69 48.14
C GLN A 389 5.38 -9.07 49.22
N THR A 390 5.09 -7.76 49.11
CA THR A 390 4.17 -7.05 50.00
C THR A 390 2.77 -7.66 49.94
N ARG A 391 2.24 -7.96 48.74
CA ARG A 391 0.92 -8.57 48.57
C ARG A 391 0.80 -9.97 49.17
N LEU A 392 1.89 -10.74 49.16
CA LEU A 392 1.94 -12.11 49.71
C LEU A 392 2.26 -12.16 51.20
N ASP A 393 2.59 -11.02 51.82
CA ASP A 393 3.04 -10.92 53.21
C ASP A 393 4.15 -11.94 53.54
N THR A 394 5.23 -11.93 52.74
CA THR A 394 6.35 -12.87 52.91
C THR A 394 7.68 -12.17 53.11
N GLU A 395 8.46 -12.67 54.07
CA GLU A 395 9.84 -12.21 54.30
C GLU A 395 10.83 -12.76 53.24
N HIS A 396 10.37 -13.65 52.35
CA HIS A 396 11.23 -14.34 51.39
C HIS A 396 11.05 -13.83 49.95
N PRO A 397 11.96 -12.98 49.44
CA PRO A 397 11.84 -12.41 48.08
C PRO A 397 11.84 -13.46 46.97
N ARG A 398 12.49 -14.62 47.20
CA ARG A 398 12.47 -15.76 46.27
C ARG A 398 11.07 -16.37 46.10
N VAL A 399 10.21 -16.30 47.11
CA VAL A 399 8.82 -16.76 47.03
C VAL A 399 8.02 -15.82 46.13
N ALA A 400 8.19 -14.51 46.32
CA ALA A 400 7.56 -13.48 45.50
C ALA A 400 7.98 -13.59 44.01
N ALA A 401 9.28 -13.69 43.76
CA ALA A 401 9.84 -13.88 42.41
C ALA A 401 9.32 -15.15 41.72
N SER A 402 9.26 -16.28 42.44
CA SER A 402 8.72 -17.53 41.90
C SER A 402 7.22 -17.43 41.62
N THR A 403 6.46 -16.74 42.49
CA THR A 403 5.01 -16.54 42.34
C THR A 403 4.70 -15.61 41.17
N PHE A 404 5.48 -14.54 41.01
CA PHE A 404 5.39 -13.65 39.86
C PHE A 404 5.59 -14.40 38.54
N GLN A 405 6.68 -15.18 38.43
CA GLN A 405 6.96 -15.96 37.23
C GLN A 405 5.88 -17.01 36.94
N LEU A 406 5.35 -17.68 37.97
CA LEU A 406 4.23 -18.62 37.81
C LEU A 406 2.99 -17.92 37.26
N GLY A 407 2.64 -16.75 37.82
CA GLY A 407 1.48 -15.97 37.40
C GLY A 407 1.60 -15.39 35.98
N PHE A 408 2.82 -15.05 35.56
CA PHE A 408 3.11 -14.61 34.18
C PHE A 408 3.06 -15.79 33.20
N ALA A 409 3.71 -16.91 33.53
CA ALA A 409 3.64 -18.14 32.73
C ALA A 409 2.20 -18.62 32.55
N ALA A 410 1.38 -18.57 33.61
CA ALA A 410 -0.03 -18.94 33.54
C ALA A 410 -0.80 -18.09 32.52
N ARG A 411 -0.55 -16.78 32.44
CA ARG A 411 -1.21 -15.90 31.47
C ARG A 411 -0.78 -16.19 30.02
N LEU A 412 0.54 -16.33 29.78
CA LEU A 412 1.05 -16.65 28.45
C LEU A 412 0.50 -17.99 27.94
N TRP A 413 0.52 -19.03 28.79
CA TRP A 413 -0.05 -20.32 28.44
C TRP A 413 -1.55 -20.27 28.25
N SER A 414 -2.28 -19.53 29.09
CA SER A 414 -3.74 -19.41 28.95
C SER A 414 -4.12 -18.79 27.61
N ILE A 415 -3.49 -17.68 27.21
CA ILE A 415 -3.74 -17.03 25.92
C ILE A 415 -3.44 -17.99 24.76
N GLY A 416 -2.23 -18.58 24.75
CA GLY A 416 -1.78 -19.45 23.67
C GLY A 416 -2.56 -20.76 23.57
N LEU A 417 -2.78 -21.44 24.69
CA LEU A 417 -3.54 -22.68 24.77
C LEU A 417 -5.02 -22.44 24.44
N GLY A 418 -5.62 -21.38 24.97
CA GLY A 418 -7.01 -21.04 24.68
C GLY A 418 -7.24 -20.76 23.20
N ALA A 419 -6.35 -19.99 22.57
CA ALA A 419 -6.42 -19.72 21.14
C ALA A 419 -6.18 -20.97 20.29
N LEU A 420 -5.20 -21.80 20.67
CA LEU A 420 -4.85 -22.99 19.88
C LEU A 420 -5.87 -24.12 20.04
N ALA A 421 -6.26 -24.46 21.27
CA ALA A 421 -7.23 -25.52 21.54
C ALA A 421 -8.67 -25.10 21.15
N GLY A 422 -9.04 -23.83 21.39
CA GLY A 422 -10.40 -23.33 21.12
C GLY A 422 -10.64 -22.90 19.68
N HIS A 423 -9.64 -22.29 19.02
CA HIS A 423 -9.81 -21.66 17.71
C HIS A 423 -8.85 -22.17 16.63
N ARG A 424 -7.95 -23.11 16.96
CA ARG A 424 -6.86 -23.58 16.09
C ARG A 424 -6.00 -22.43 15.55
N LEU A 425 -5.70 -21.48 16.44
CA LEU A 425 -4.90 -20.30 16.15
C LEU A 425 -3.61 -20.28 16.96
N LEU A 426 -2.50 -19.97 16.30
CA LEU A 426 -1.24 -19.60 16.94
C LEU A 426 -1.20 -18.07 17.07
N VAL A 427 -1.17 -17.57 18.29
CA VAL A 427 -1.04 -16.14 18.60
C VAL A 427 0.45 -15.77 18.59
N ASP A 428 0.82 -14.78 17.78
CA ASP A 428 2.13 -14.13 17.91
C ASP A 428 2.09 -13.18 19.10
N LEU A 429 2.95 -13.44 20.09
CA LEU A 429 3.03 -12.66 21.32
C LEU A 429 4.10 -11.54 21.23
N ASP A 430 4.60 -11.20 20.03
CA ASP A 430 5.58 -10.12 19.87
C ASP A 430 5.12 -9.05 18.85
N PRO A 431 4.88 -7.78 19.26
CA PRO A 431 5.09 -7.21 20.59
C PRO A 431 3.89 -7.37 21.54
N LEU A 432 4.11 -8.01 22.69
CA LEU A 432 3.18 -8.01 23.82
C LEU A 432 3.47 -6.84 24.75
N LEU A 433 2.43 -6.10 25.11
CA LEU A 433 2.47 -5.04 26.10
C LEU A 433 1.97 -5.57 27.45
N PHE A 434 2.46 -4.98 28.53
CA PHE A 434 1.92 -5.18 29.86
C PHE A 434 1.68 -3.85 30.57
N ALA A 435 0.70 -3.86 31.46
CA ALA A 435 0.53 -2.86 32.51
C ALA A 435 0.49 -3.60 33.84
N GLU A 436 1.04 -2.98 34.87
CA GLU A 436 1.15 -3.56 36.21
C GLU A 436 0.46 -2.67 37.24
N ALA A 437 -0.30 -3.28 38.14
CA ALA A 437 -0.87 -2.65 39.32
C ALA A 437 -0.88 -3.67 40.48
N ASP A 438 -0.34 -3.29 41.64
CA ASP A 438 -0.32 -4.09 42.88
C ASP A 438 0.21 -5.54 42.71
N GLY A 439 1.24 -5.71 41.89
CA GLY A 439 1.85 -7.00 41.59
C GLY A 439 0.98 -7.91 40.72
N GLN A 440 0.02 -7.34 39.98
CA GLN A 440 -0.79 -8.03 38.99
C GLN A 440 -0.52 -7.48 37.58
N LEU A 441 -0.33 -8.40 36.63
CA LEU A 441 -0.10 -8.06 35.22
C LEU A 441 -1.38 -8.13 34.41
N ARG A 442 -1.61 -7.10 33.59
CA ARG A 442 -2.52 -7.11 32.45
C ARG A 442 -1.70 -7.16 31.17
N LEU A 443 -2.21 -7.86 30.16
CA LEU A 443 -1.52 -8.08 28.88
C LEU A 443 -2.34 -7.51 27.72
N HIS A 444 -1.67 -6.98 26.71
CA HIS A 444 -2.31 -6.32 25.58
C HIS A 444 -1.52 -6.46 24.28
N LEU A 445 -2.22 -6.71 23.18
CA LEU A 445 -1.67 -6.80 21.82
C LEU A 445 -2.24 -5.67 20.97
N HIS A 446 -1.40 -4.71 20.57
CA HIS A 446 -1.86 -3.58 19.77
C HIS A 446 -2.47 -4.04 18.43
N ASP A 447 -1.67 -4.79 17.66
CA ASP A 447 -2.05 -5.36 16.37
C ASP A 447 -1.94 -6.89 16.43
N PRO A 448 -3.01 -7.60 16.82
CA PRO A 448 -2.93 -9.06 16.99
C PRO A 448 -2.60 -9.75 15.66
N VAL A 449 -1.56 -10.58 15.69
CA VAL A 449 -1.18 -11.46 14.58
C VAL A 449 -1.48 -12.88 14.99
N CYS A 450 -2.44 -13.51 14.32
CA CYS A 450 -2.86 -14.89 14.60
C CYS A 450 -2.75 -15.73 13.33
N TRP A 451 -2.09 -16.87 13.44
CA TRP A 451 -1.81 -17.79 12.34
C TRP A 451 -2.68 -19.04 12.44
N ARG A 452 -3.19 -19.50 11.30
CA ARG A 452 -3.79 -20.83 11.13
C ARG A 452 -2.93 -21.67 10.20
N GLY A 453 -2.91 -22.99 10.38
CA GLY A 453 -2.17 -23.94 9.56
C GLY A 453 -1.66 -25.11 10.39
N ASP A 454 -0.62 -25.79 9.91
CA ASP A 454 -0.05 -26.96 10.57
C ASP A 454 1.11 -26.61 11.52
N GLU A 455 1.49 -27.59 12.35
CA GLU A 455 2.61 -27.53 13.30
C GLU A 455 2.58 -26.30 14.23
N LEU A 456 1.43 -26.02 14.82
CA LEU A 456 1.24 -24.84 15.69
C LEU A 456 1.69 -25.07 17.15
N GLU A 457 1.72 -26.31 17.63
CA GLU A 457 2.10 -26.60 19.03
C GLU A 457 3.58 -26.30 19.32
N PRO A 458 4.56 -26.78 18.50
CA PRO A 458 5.97 -26.47 18.75
C PRO A 458 6.26 -24.96 18.63
N ALA A 459 5.53 -24.30 17.74
CA ALA A 459 5.57 -22.86 17.56
C ALA A 459 5.10 -22.09 18.80
N LEU A 460 3.98 -22.51 19.38
CA LEU A 460 3.48 -21.96 20.63
C LEU A 460 4.51 -22.16 21.75
N SER A 461 5.07 -23.37 21.89
CA SER A 461 6.11 -23.65 22.88
C SER A 461 7.33 -22.74 22.71
N ALA A 462 7.84 -22.57 21.49
CA ALA A 462 8.97 -21.68 21.23
C ALA A 462 8.64 -20.21 21.55
N GLY A 463 7.45 -19.72 21.16
CA GLY A 463 7.02 -18.35 21.43
C GLY A 463 6.92 -18.04 22.92
N VAL A 464 6.36 -18.95 23.72
CA VAL A 464 6.22 -18.77 25.17
C VAL A 464 7.55 -19.03 25.91
N LEU A 465 8.20 -20.16 25.63
CA LEU A 465 9.41 -20.59 26.34
C LEU A 465 10.62 -19.73 25.96
N ASP A 466 10.98 -19.62 24.69
CA ASP A 466 12.16 -18.86 24.27
C ASP A 466 11.89 -17.36 24.22
N GLY A 467 10.69 -16.97 23.78
CA GLY A 467 10.34 -15.57 23.60
C GLY A 467 10.24 -14.81 24.92
N HIS A 468 9.74 -15.45 25.97
CA HIS A 468 9.42 -14.76 27.22
C HIS A 468 9.88 -15.47 28.50
N LEU A 469 9.65 -16.78 28.67
CA LEU A 469 9.91 -17.44 29.95
C LEU A 469 11.41 -17.68 30.23
N ALA A 470 12.22 -18.03 29.23
CA ALA A 470 13.67 -18.16 29.38
C ALA A 470 14.34 -16.83 29.74
N PRO A 471 14.10 -15.71 29.01
CA PRO A 471 14.63 -14.41 29.39
C PRO A 471 14.21 -13.96 30.80
N LEU A 472 12.93 -14.15 31.16
CA LEU A 472 12.45 -13.82 32.49
C LEU A 472 13.10 -14.69 33.57
N ALA A 473 13.27 -15.99 33.31
CA ALA A 473 13.93 -16.89 34.25
C ALA A 473 15.39 -16.50 34.51
N ALA A 474 16.12 -16.07 33.47
CA ALA A 474 17.46 -15.54 33.61
C ALA A 474 17.47 -14.27 34.49
N ALA A 475 16.64 -13.28 34.15
CA ALA A 475 16.56 -12.02 34.89
C ALA A 475 16.20 -12.21 36.38
N LEU A 476 15.27 -13.12 36.68
CA LEU A 476 14.88 -13.43 38.07
C LEU A 476 16.00 -14.12 38.86
N ARG A 477 16.78 -14.99 38.22
CA ARG A 477 17.92 -15.68 38.87
C ARG A 477 19.06 -14.72 39.20
N GLU A 478 19.27 -13.70 38.37
CA GLU A 478 20.21 -12.61 38.65
C GLU A 478 19.74 -11.71 39.79
N LEU A 479 18.42 -11.47 39.89
CA LEU A 479 17.85 -10.68 40.97
C LEU A 479 17.88 -11.44 42.31
N HIS A 480 17.50 -12.73 42.28
CA HIS A 480 17.46 -13.59 43.45
C HIS A 480 17.95 -15.00 43.10
N PRO A 481 19.03 -15.51 43.72
CA PRO A 481 19.54 -16.84 43.42
C PRO A 481 18.49 -17.93 43.63
N MET A 482 18.08 -18.61 42.56
CA MET A 482 17.11 -19.70 42.60
C MET A 482 17.37 -20.76 41.54
N SER A 483 16.85 -21.96 41.78
CA SER A 483 17.02 -23.09 40.87
C SER A 483 16.25 -22.86 39.57
N GLU A 484 16.89 -23.10 38.44
CA GLU A 484 16.23 -23.10 37.14
C GLU A 484 15.12 -24.15 37.05
N LYS A 485 15.34 -25.33 37.64
CA LYS A 485 14.34 -26.42 37.71
C LYS A 485 13.05 -26.01 38.44
N LEU A 486 13.14 -25.05 39.37
CA LEU A 486 11.96 -24.45 39.98
C LEU A 486 11.18 -23.65 38.93
N LEU A 487 11.82 -22.78 38.17
CA LEU A 487 11.16 -21.91 37.19
C LEU A 487 10.56 -22.70 36.02
N TRP A 488 11.25 -23.74 35.53
CA TRP A 488 10.68 -24.65 34.54
C TRP A 488 9.53 -25.49 35.11
N GLY A 489 9.65 -25.93 36.37
CA GLY A 489 8.53 -26.56 37.06
C GLY A 489 7.30 -25.66 37.21
N ASN A 490 7.49 -24.35 37.37
CA ASN A 490 6.38 -23.39 37.40
C ASN A 490 5.75 -23.25 36.02
N ALA A 491 6.56 -23.16 34.96
CA ALA A 491 6.08 -23.07 33.58
C ALA A 491 5.24 -24.30 33.17
N ALA A 492 5.70 -25.51 33.50
CA ALA A 492 4.95 -26.75 33.25
C ALA A 492 3.63 -26.81 34.04
N SER A 493 3.68 -26.44 35.33
CA SER A 493 2.47 -26.41 36.17
C SER A 493 1.47 -25.36 35.69
N ALA A 494 1.94 -24.23 35.18
CA ALA A 494 1.11 -23.18 34.60
C ALA A 494 0.39 -23.66 33.32
N ALA A 495 1.06 -24.40 32.44
CA ALA A 495 0.44 -24.96 31.25
C ALA A 495 -0.68 -25.97 31.60
N LEU A 496 -0.41 -26.88 32.53
CA LEU A 496 -1.39 -27.87 32.99
C LEU A 496 -2.55 -27.22 33.77
N GLY A 497 -2.27 -26.17 34.55
CA GLY A 497 -3.28 -25.37 35.22
C GLY A 497 -4.20 -24.65 34.23
N ALA A 498 -3.63 -24.03 33.19
CA ALA A 498 -4.40 -23.38 32.13
C ALA A 498 -5.30 -24.39 31.39
N ALA A 499 -4.80 -25.59 31.09
CA ALA A 499 -5.60 -26.65 30.50
C ALA A 499 -6.80 -27.07 31.35
N ARG A 500 -6.63 -27.24 32.67
CA ARG A 500 -7.74 -27.59 33.59
C ARG A 500 -8.82 -26.51 33.64
N VAL A 501 -8.41 -25.23 33.55
CA VAL A 501 -9.38 -24.12 33.49
C VAL A 501 -10.10 -24.11 32.14
N PHE A 502 -9.39 -24.38 31.04
CA PHE A 502 -9.95 -24.40 29.69
C PHE A 502 -10.96 -25.55 29.49
N ASP A 503 -10.59 -26.78 29.84
CA ASP A 503 -11.43 -27.97 29.62
C ASP A 503 -12.56 -28.12 30.66
N GLY A 504 -12.46 -27.41 31.79
CA GLY A 504 -13.28 -27.66 32.97
C GLY A 504 -12.82 -28.89 33.78
N ARG A 505 -13.36 -29.05 34.99
CA ARG A 505 -13.04 -30.21 35.84
C ARG A 505 -13.84 -31.45 35.38
N GLY A 506 -13.28 -32.23 34.47
CA GLY A 506 -13.81 -33.52 33.99
C GLY A 506 -12.85 -34.68 34.23
N ALA A 507 -13.34 -35.92 34.14
CA ALA A 507 -12.52 -37.13 34.30
C ALA A 507 -11.68 -37.45 33.05
N ASP A 508 -12.18 -37.08 31.86
CA ASP A 508 -11.51 -37.36 30.59
C ASP A 508 -10.63 -36.18 30.12
N PRO A 509 -9.44 -36.43 29.53
CA PRO A 509 -8.60 -35.41 28.96
C PRO A 509 -9.32 -34.63 27.84
N GLY A 510 -9.54 -33.33 28.04
CA GLY A 510 -10.03 -32.45 26.99
C GLY A 510 -8.94 -32.03 25.99
N PRO A 511 -9.31 -31.25 24.96
CA PRO A 511 -8.35 -30.74 23.97
C PRO A 511 -7.25 -29.87 24.59
N GLY A 512 -7.57 -29.06 25.61
CA GLY A 512 -6.58 -28.24 26.31
C GLY A 512 -5.54 -29.09 27.04
N TRP A 513 -5.97 -30.15 27.72
CA TRP A 513 -5.10 -31.05 28.47
C TRP A 513 -4.17 -31.86 27.56
N ARG A 514 -4.68 -32.37 26.42
CA ARG A 514 -3.82 -33.03 25.43
C ARG A 514 -2.72 -32.10 24.91
N LEU A 515 -3.07 -30.85 24.60
CA LEU A 515 -2.12 -29.83 24.18
C LEU A 515 -1.09 -29.51 25.28
N ALA A 516 -1.53 -29.29 26.52
CA ALA A 516 -0.61 -29.03 27.63
C ALA A 516 0.34 -30.19 27.93
N ARG A 517 -0.12 -31.44 27.78
CA ARG A 517 0.74 -32.62 27.89
C ARG A 517 1.79 -32.69 26.79
N SER A 518 1.41 -32.37 25.54
CA SER A 518 2.34 -32.21 24.41
C SER A 518 3.39 -31.14 24.70
N ILE A 519 2.97 -29.96 25.19
CA ILE A 519 3.87 -28.87 25.61
C ILE A 519 4.84 -29.32 26.71
N CYS A 520 4.39 -30.11 27.68
CA CYS A 520 5.26 -30.63 28.75
C CYS A 520 6.30 -31.66 28.26
N ALA A 521 6.13 -32.23 27.06
CA ALA A 521 7.11 -33.11 26.44
C ALA A 521 8.25 -32.34 25.74
N ASP A 522 8.13 -31.01 25.63
CA ASP A 522 9.19 -30.14 25.13
C ASP A 522 10.48 -30.32 25.95
N GLU A 523 11.64 -30.41 25.28
CA GLU A 523 12.94 -30.68 25.92
C GLU A 523 13.28 -29.71 27.06
N ARG A 524 12.83 -28.45 26.95
CA ARG A 524 13.06 -27.41 27.98
C ARG A 524 12.25 -27.65 29.25
N LEU A 525 11.09 -28.30 29.12
CA LEU A 525 10.22 -28.67 30.24
C LEU A 525 10.38 -30.14 30.65
N ALA A 526 11.13 -30.92 29.89
CA ALA A 526 11.36 -32.33 30.17
C ALA A 526 11.97 -32.52 31.57
N GLY A 527 11.37 -33.42 32.35
CA GLY A 527 11.78 -33.66 33.72
C GLY A 527 11.35 -32.57 34.74
N ALA A 528 10.53 -31.60 34.34
CA ALA A 528 9.88 -30.67 35.29
C ALA A 528 8.67 -31.31 35.98
N VAL A 529 7.95 -32.19 35.26
CA VAL A 529 6.78 -32.94 35.72
C VAL A 529 6.87 -34.41 35.30
N ARG A 530 6.22 -35.29 36.06
CA ARG A 530 6.05 -36.71 35.77
C ARG A 530 4.57 -37.05 35.82
N PHE A 531 4.03 -37.53 34.71
CA PHE A 531 2.64 -38.01 34.64
C PHE A 531 2.53 -39.40 35.28
N ALA A 532 1.50 -39.60 36.11
CA ALA A 532 1.20 -40.87 36.78
C ALA A 532 0.03 -41.59 36.09
N THR A 533 -0.96 -40.83 35.64
CA THR A 533 -2.07 -41.27 34.79
C THR A 533 -2.23 -40.29 33.64
N ASP A 534 -3.29 -40.42 32.83
CA ASP A 534 -3.56 -39.47 31.76
C ASP A 534 -3.92 -38.07 32.25
N THR A 535 -4.40 -37.92 33.48
CA THR A 535 -4.83 -36.64 34.09
C THR A 535 -4.08 -36.28 35.39
N ASP A 536 -3.37 -37.24 36.00
CA ASP A 536 -2.55 -37.00 37.18
C ASP A 536 -1.09 -36.78 36.82
N TYR A 537 -0.49 -35.77 37.46
CA TYR A 537 0.93 -35.48 37.34
C TYR A 537 1.53 -35.09 38.69
N ARG A 538 2.85 -35.26 38.79
CA ARG A 538 3.67 -34.84 39.92
C ARG A 538 4.78 -33.95 39.44
N ARG A 539 4.94 -32.79 40.07
CA ARG A 539 6.09 -31.91 39.85
C ARG A 539 7.37 -32.50 40.47
N LEU A 540 8.49 -32.37 39.75
CA LEU A 540 9.79 -32.89 40.18
C LEU A 540 10.66 -31.83 40.90
N SER A 541 10.20 -30.59 40.98
CA SER A 541 10.79 -29.51 41.79
C SER A 541 9.84 -28.99 42.88
N CYS A 542 10.36 -28.65 44.06
CA CYS A 542 9.58 -28.10 45.17
C CYS A 542 9.23 -26.64 44.91
N CYS A 543 7.97 -26.21 45.11
CA CYS A 543 7.61 -24.79 45.03
C CYS A 543 7.93 -24.09 46.36
N LEU A 544 8.44 -22.85 46.30
CA LEU A 544 8.75 -22.07 47.50
C LEU A 544 7.48 -21.56 48.23
N TYR A 545 6.31 -21.77 47.64
CA TYR A 545 5.00 -21.27 48.09
C TYR A 545 4.63 -21.65 49.53
N TYR A 546 5.12 -22.77 50.06
CA TYR A 546 4.91 -23.17 51.47
C TYR A 546 5.44 -22.20 52.51
N ARG A 547 6.30 -21.28 52.10
CA ARG A 547 6.99 -20.34 52.98
C ARG A 547 6.23 -19.01 53.14
N THR A 548 5.03 -18.86 52.59
CA THR A 548 4.11 -17.76 52.95
C THR A 548 3.29 -18.12 54.21
N PRO A 549 3.06 -17.15 55.12
CA PRO A 549 2.06 -17.28 56.17
C PRO A 549 0.67 -17.62 55.57
N GLY A 550 -0.04 -18.60 56.12
CA GLY A 550 -1.32 -19.08 55.56
C GLY A 550 -1.21 -19.93 54.27
N GLY A 551 -0.02 -20.05 53.66
CA GLY A 551 0.21 -20.89 52.48
C GLY A 551 0.00 -22.39 52.77
N GLY A 552 -1.03 -22.97 52.15
CA GLY A 552 -1.35 -24.39 52.17
C GLY A 552 -0.60 -25.19 51.09
N LEU A 553 -0.85 -26.50 51.04
CA LEU A 553 -0.37 -27.30 49.90
C LEU A 553 -1.19 -27.01 48.66
N CYS A 554 -0.52 -26.80 47.52
CA CYS A 554 -1.24 -26.82 46.26
C CYS A 554 -1.84 -28.23 46.08
N GLY A 555 -2.99 -28.33 45.42
CA GLY A 555 -3.69 -29.61 45.19
C GLY A 555 -2.82 -30.66 44.49
N ASP A 556 -1.75 -30.24 43.82
CA ASP A 556 -0.80 -31.10 43.08
C ASP A 556 0.55 -31.28 43.82
N CYS A 557 0.63 -30.99 45.12
CA CYS A 557 1.89 -31.12 45.86
C CYS A 557 2.21 -32.56 46.24
N ALA A 558 3.46 -32.96 46.01
CA ALA A 558 4.02 -34.23 46.46
C ALA A 558 4.11 -34.39 47.98
N LEU A 559 3.98 -33.30 48.73
CA LEU A 559 3.94 -33.31 50.19
C LEU A 559 2.47 -33.33 50.60
N THR A 560 2.06 -34.37 51.33
CA THR A 560 0.70 -34.50 51.89
C THR A 560 0.55 -33.78 53.24
N LYS A 561 1.66 -33.26 53.78
CA LYS A 561 1.72 -32.44 55.00
C LYS A 561 2.73 -31.31 54.80
N LYS A 562 2.43 -30.12 55.32
CA LYS A 562 3.39 -29.00 55.34
C LYS A 562 4.65 -29.46 56.09
N PRO A 563 5.84 -29.41 55.50
CA PRO A 563 7.06 -29.82 56.20
C PRO A 563 7.26 -28.89 57.40
N THR A 564 7.33 -29.46 58.60
CA THR A 564 7.60 -28.72 59.82
C THR A 564 8.95 -28.00 59.69
N PRO A 565 9.04 -26.68 60.01
CA PRO A 565 10.32 -25.99 60.03
C PRO A 565 11.28 -26.77 60.93
N ARG A 566 12.46 -27.13 60.42
CA ARG A 566 13.54 -27.62 61.29
C ARG A 566 13.78 -26.51 62.31
N LYS A 567 13.48 -26.78 63.59
CA LYS A 567 13.82 -25.88 64.70
C LYS A 567 15.25 -25.40 64.50
N ALA A 568 15.47 -24.09 64.59
CA ALA A 568 16.81 -23.52 64.69
C ALA A 568 17.49 -24.20 65.88
N ALA A 569 18.48 -25.04 65.62
CA ALA A 569 19.42 -25.43 66.65
C ALA A 569 20.18 -24.15 67.04
N ARG A 570 20.06 -23.80 68.33
CA ARG A 570 20.80 -22.70 68.95
C ARG A 570 22.30 -22.91 68.81
#